data_AF-A0A7R9QDZ8-F1
#
_entry.id   AF-A0A7R9QDZ8-F1
#
_cell.length_a   1.000
_cell.length_b   1.000
_cell.length_c   1.000
_cell.angle_alpha   90.00
_cell.angle_beta   90.00
_cell.angle_gamma   90.00
#
_symmetry.space_group_name_H-M   'P 1'
#
loop_
_entity.id
_entity.type
_entity.pdbx_description
1 polymer ?
#
loop_
_entity_poly.entity_id
_entity_poly.type
_entity_poly.pdbx_seq_one_letter_code
_entity_poly.pdbx_strand_id
1 'polypeptide(L)'
;CFSCIICIDVKTTSGVVRGRTLHVLNKTVDQFVNIPYAEPPIGNLRFAPPVPLKQPINYVINDTKRGKSCIQVKGRTAVSEDCLVLNIWTPNAGNNNTNKSQLKPVMFWIHGGALLYGSINMYNGSFLATHDVIFVAANYRLGQLGFLYGDREDAPGNVGFYDQLLALKWVRENIHSFGGDRDEITILGESAGSWSVSAHILSPLSKGLFKRAIMQSGSVMFGKGMEAITKSKALVMANNTAKHLNCSESEDWLKCLKGVDALEFPKFQPKVMLPVIDKSFALISAQKAFESKQF
;
A
#
# COMPACT_ATOMS: atom_id res chain seq x y z
N CYS A 1 -18.84 25.41 7.10
CA CYS A 1 -19.32 24.43 6.10
C CYS A 1 -19.06 24.97 4.71
N PHE A 2 -17.94 24.64 4.07
CA PHE A 2 -17.79 24.89 2.63
C PHE A 2 -18.36 23.69 1.89
N SER A 3 -19.42 23.95 1.12
CA SER A 3 -20.25 22.98 0.43
C SER A 3 -19.50 22.35 -0.73
N CYS A 4 -19.47 21.03 -0.73
CA CYS A 4 -19.29 20.22 -1.93
C CYS A 4 -20.41 20.58 -2.92
N ILE A 5 -20.08 21.12 -4.11
CA ILE A 5 -21.09 21.54 -5.09
C ILE A 5 -21.78 20.32 -5.72
N ILE A 6 -21.08 19.17 -5.84
CA ILE A 6 -21.64 17.86 -6.20
C ILE A 6 -20.87 16.79 -5.43
N CYS A 7 -21.56 16.13 -4.50
CA CYS A 7 -21.02 15.03 -3.70
C CYS A 7 -21.66 13.71 -4.13
N ILE A 8 -20.86 12.64 -4.14
CA ILE A 8 -21.29 11.31 -4.57
C ILE A 8 -21.00 10.29 -3.48
N ASP A 9 -22.02 9.52 -3.08
CA ASP A 9 -21.88 8.49 -2.05
C ASP A 9 -21.80 7.11 -2.71
N VAL A 10 -20.76 6.35 -2.36
CA VAL A 10 -20.53 4.99 -2.85
C VAL A 10 -20.52 4.03 -1.67
N LYS A 11 -21.32 2.97 -1.74
CA LYS A 11 -21.34 1.93 -0.71
C LYS A 11 -20.22 0.93 -0.95
N THR A 12 -19.40 0.70 0.07
CA THR A 12 -18.32 -0.28 0.10
C THR A 12 -18.53 -1.27 1.26
N THR A 13 -17.75 -2.34 1.30
CA THR A 13 -17.70 -3.28 2.44
C THR A 13 -17.19 -2.61 3.72
N SER A 14 -16.43 -1.52 3.58
CA SER A 14 -15.93 -0.72 4.70
C SER A 14 -16.84 0.45 5.10
N GLY A 15 -18.04 0.57 4.51
CA GLY A 15 -19.00 1.63 4.80
C GLY A 15 -19.27 2.53 3.59
N VAL A 16 -20.07 3.58 3.79
CA VAL A 16 -20.31 4.58 2.74
C VAL A 16 -19.10 5.48 2.61
N VAL A 17 -18.62 5.67 1.39
CA VAL A 17 -17.54 6.59 1.03
C VAL A 17 -18.13 7.75 0.25
N ARG A 18 -18.03 8.97 0.78
CA ARG A 18 -18.45 10.19 0.08
C ARG A 18 -17.31 10.78 -0.73
N GLY A 19 -17.43 10.83 -2.04
CA GLY A 19 -16.53 11.48 -3.01
C GLY A 19 -16.99 12.88 -3.43
N ARG A 20 -16.22 13.48 -4.35
CA ARG A 20 -16.58 14.71 -5.06
C ARG A 20 -16.36 14.58 -6.54
N THR A 21 -17.11 15.36 -7.30
CA THR A 21 -16.99 15.39 -8.75
C THR A 21 -16.10 16.56 -9.20
N LEU A 22 -15.13 16.26 -10.06
CA LEU A 22 -14.17 17.19 -10.67
C LEU A 22 -14.48 17.38 -12.15
N HIS A 23 -14.10 18.53 -12.69
CA HIS A 23 -14.08 18.78 -14.14
C HIS A 23 -12.62 18.83 -14.60
N VAL A 24 -12.22 17.91 -15.47
CA VAL A 24 -10.85 17.76 -15.98
C VAL A 24 -10.90 17.56 -17.49
N LEU A 25 -10.28 18.44 -18.26
CA LEU A 25 -10.26 18.39 -19.72
C LEU A 25 -11.66 18.20 -20.35
N ASN A 26 -12.64 18.98 -19.89
CA ASN A 26 -14.05 18.90 -20.31
C ASN A 26 -14.74 17.55 -20.04
N LYS A 27 -14.15 16.68 -19.20
CA LYS A 27 -14.78 15.47 -18.70
C LYS A 27 -15.02 15.55 -17.20
N THR A 28 -15.99 14.78 -16.74
CA THR A 28 -16.30 14.60 -15.33
C THR A 28 -15.46 13.47 -14.76
N VAL A 29 -14.89 13.67 -13.57
CA VAL A 29 -14.13 12.65 -12.83
C VAL A 29 -14.56 12.66 -11.38
N ASP A 30 -15.00 11.51 -10.87
CA ASP A 30 -15.28 11.35 -9.45
C ASP A 30 -14.01 10.98 -8.70
N GLN A 31 -13.73 11.75 -7.65
CA GLN A 31 -12.56 11.60 -6.80
C GLN A 31 -13.00 11.17 -5.40
N PHE A 32 -12.34 10.13 -4.91
CA PHE A 32 -12.42 9.67 -3.53
C PHE A 32 -11.03 9.63 -2.94
N VAL A 33 -10.83 10.24 -1.77
CA VAL A 33 -9.50 10.33 -1.15
C VAL A 33 -9.50 9.82 0.27
N ASN A 34 -8.36 9.29 0.69
CA ASN A 34 -8.05 8.87 2.06
C ASN A 34 -8.99 7.79 2.61
N ILE A 35 -9.48 6.89 1.74
CA ILE A 35 -10.34 5.77 2.12
C ILE A 35 -9.51 4.78 2.95
N PRO A 36 -9.86 4.50 4.21
CA PRO A 36 -9.16 3.49 5.00
C PRO A 36 -9.48 2.10 4.46
N TYR A 37 -8.44 1.28 4.28
CA TYR A 37 -8.58 -0.12 3.86
C TYR A 37 -8.17 -1.12 4.95
N ALA A 38 -7.63 -0.63 6.06
CA ALA A 38 -7.14 -1.43 7.18
C ALA A 38 -7.31 -0.69 8.51
N GLU A 39 -7.29 -1.43 9.61
CA GLU A 39 -7.13 -0.88 10.95
C GLU A 39 -5.80 -0.10 11.06
N PRO A 40 -5.76 1.02 11.83
CA PRO A 40 -4.52 1.75 12.07
C PRO A 40 -3.43 0.84 12.65
N PRO A 41 -2.24 0.74 12.04
CA PRO A 41 -1.19 -0.20 12.46
C PRO A 41 -0.36 0.35 13.64
N ILE A 42 -1.04 0.80 14.70
CA ILE A 42 -0.46 1.44 15.88
C ILE A 42 -0.39 0.48 17.07
N GLY A 43 0.49 0.78 18.03
CA GLY A 43 0.67 0.00 19.26
C GLY A 43 0.99 -1.47 18.95
N ASN A 44 0.13 -2.39 19.40
CA ASN A 44 0.34 -3.83 19.20
C ASN A 44 0.33 -4.25 17.72
N LEU A 45 -0.32 -3.48 16.84
CA LEU A 45 -0.37 -3.73 15.40
C LEU A 45 0.87 -3.20 14.65
N ARG A 46 1.74 -2.45 15.32
CA ARG A 46 3.03 -2.05 14.74
C ARG A 46 3.85 -3.30 14.43
N PHE A 47 4.47 -3.32 13.25
CA PHE A 47 5.20 -4.47 12.67
C PHE A 47 4.39 -5.72 12.35
N ALA A 48 3.13 -5.82 12.80
CA ALA A 48 2.26 -6.94 12.51
C ALA A 48 1.63 -6.80 11.10
N PRO A 49 1.20 -7.91 10.46
CA PRO A 49 0.40 -7.86 9.25
C PRO A 49 -0.84 -6.95 9.43
N PRO A 50 -1.26 -6.23 8.38
CA PRO A 50 -2.42 -5.35 8.48
C PRO A 50 -3.69 -6.14 8.71
N VAL A 51 -4.60 -5.56 9.49
CA VAL A 51 -5.90 -6.15 9.80
C VAL A 51 -6.96 -5.41 8.96
N PRO A 52 -7.83 -6.12 8.23
CA PRO A 52 -8.98 -5.49 7.58
C PRO A 52 -9.83 -4.74 8.60
N LEU A 53 -10.49 -3.66 8.17
CA LEU A 53 -11.42 -2.92 9.02
C LEU A 53 -12.46 -3.87 9.62
N LYS A 54 -12.58 -3.90 10.96
CA LYS A 54 -13.47 -4.81 11.68
C LYS A 54 -14.93 -4.41 11.58
N GLN A 55 -15.19 -3.12 11.42
CA GLN A 55 -16.53 -2.55 11.34
C GLN A 55 -16.59 -1.59 10.15
N PRO A 56 -17.70 -1.55 9.41
CA PRO A 56 -17.93 -0.48 8.44
C PRO A 56 -17.89 0.87 9.15
N ILE A 57 -17.05 1.77 8.67
CA ILE A 57 -16.96 3.15 9.15
C ILE A 57 -17.58 4.00 8.05
N ASN A 58 -18.68 4.70 8.36
CA ASN A 58 -19.20 5.70 7.42
C ASN A 58 -18.14 6.78 7.24
N TYR A 59 -17.53 6.79 6.06
CA TYR A 59 -16.39 7.62 5.73
C TYR A 59 -16.86 8.80 4.89
N VAL A 60 -16.88 9.97 5.51
CA VAL A 60 -17.12 11.24 4.82
C VAL A 60 -15.76 11.88 4.55
N ILE A 61 -15.45 12.17 3.28
CA ILE A 61 -14.24 12.93 2.93
C ILE A 61 -14.22 14.23 3.75
N ASN A 62 -13.13 14.44 4.48
CA ASN A 62 -12.77 15.75 4.99
C ASN A 62 -11.85 16.42 3.96
N ASP A 63 -12.44 17.11 2.99
CA ASP A 63 -11.82 17.70 1.78
C ASP A 63 -10.79 18.81 2.09
N THR A 64 -10.54 19.13 3.35
CA THR A 64 -9.68 20.26 3.71
C THR A 64 -8.20 19.91 3.85
N LYS A 65 -7.83 18.61 3.86
CA LYS A 65 -6.44 18.19 4.11
C LYS A 65 -6.02 17.02 3.21
N ARG A 66 -4.85 17.15 2.58
CA ARG A 66 -4.14 16.00 2.00
C ARG A 66 -3.98 14.93 3.08
N GLY A 67 -4.16 13.65 2.73
CA GLY A 67 -4.03 12.54 3.68
C GLY A 67 -2.67 12.51 4.34
N LYS A 68 -2.57 11.81 5.47
CA LYS A 68 -1.27 11.61 6.11
C LYS A 68 -0.47 10.59 5.30
N SER A 69 0.81 10.88 5.07
CA SER A 69 1.74 9.89 4.53
C SER A 69 2.19 8.95 5.64
N CYS A 70 2.66 7.75 5.30
CA CYS A 70 3.31 6.90 6.29
C CYS A 70 4.60 7.55 6.82
N ILE A 71 4.97 7.22 8.06
CA ILE A 71 6.17 7.71 8.75
C ILE A 71 7.43 7.58 7.88
N GLN A 72 8.12 8.71 7.65
CA GLN A 72 9.31 8.84 6.81
C GLN A 72 10.00 10.19 7.04
N VAL A 73 11.31 10.33 6.77
CA VAL A 73 12.03 11.62 6.88
C VAL A 73 11.64 12.60 5.76
N LYS A 74 11.43 12.08 4.53
CA LYS A 74 11.23 12.90 3.32
C LYS A 74 9.76 13.20 3.02
N GLY A 75 8.91 13.30 4.05
CA GLY A 75 7.47 13.52 3.89
C GLY A 75 7.16 14.91 3.33
N ARG A 76 6.43 14.98 2.20
CA ARG A 76 5.92 16.25 1.64
C ARG A 76 4.62 16.74 2.31
N THR A 77 4.05 15.91 3.18
CA THR A 77 2.81 16.15 3.94
C THR A 77 3.00 15.66 5.37
N ALA A 78 2.02 15.93 6.23
CA ALA A 78 1.98 15.34 7.57
C ALA A 78 2.14 13.81 7.50
N VAL A 79 2.96 13.27 8.42
CA VAL A 79 3.22 11.83 8.53
C VAL A 79 2.51 11.23 9.73
N SER A 80 2.17 9.95 9.66
CA SER A 80 1.46 9.21 10.71
C SER A 80 1.64 7.70 10.52
N GLU A 81 1.54 6.94 11.61
CA GLU A 81 1.41 5.47 11.53
C GLU A 81 0.02 5.06 11.04
N ASP A 82 -1.01 5.82 11.42
CA ASP A 82 -2.32 5.74 10.80
C ASP A 82 -2.26 6.36 9.39
N CYS A 83 -1.86 5.54 8.42
CA CYS A 83 -1.61 5.95 7.03
C CYS A 83 -2.14 4.96 5.99
N LEU A 84 -2.76 3.85 6.39
CA LEU A 84 -3.22 2.77 5.50
C LEU A 84 -4.53 3.14 4.79
N VAL A 85 -4.39 4.08 3.85
CA VAL A 85 -5.47 4.65 3.07
C VAL A 85 -5.18 4.58 1.57
N LEU A 86 -6.23 4.68 0.76
CA LEU A 86 -6.14 4.75 -0.69
C LEU A 86 -7.00 5.89 -1.29
N ASN A 87 -6.64 6.29 -2.50
CA ASN A 87 -7.35 7.27 -3.31
C ASN A 87 -7.85 6.60 -4.59
N ILE A 88 -9.03 7.00 -5.07
CA ILE A 88 -9.67 6.50 -6.29
C ILE A 88 -10.08 7.69 -7.16
N TRP A 89 -9.77 7.60 -8.46
CA TRP A 89 -10.30 8.48 -9.49
C TRP A 89 -10.99 7.62 -10.54
N THR A 90 -12.24 7.93 -10.86
CA THR A 90 -13.05 7.15 -11.80
C THR A 90 -13.84 8.10 -12.72
N PRO A 91 -14.05 7.74 -14.00
CA PRO A 91 -14.87 8.54 -14.90
C PRO A 91 -16.36 8.58 -14.50
N ASN A 92 -16.85 7.59 -13.75
CA ASN A 92 -18.24 7.52 -13.30
C ASN A 92 -18.38 6.56 -12.11
N ALA A 93 -18.68 7.08 -10.92
CA ALA A 93 -18.94 6.27 -9.73
C ALA A 93 -20.45 6.06 -9.46
N GLY A 94 -20.79 5.08 -8.62
CA GLY A 94 -22.14 4.94 -8.06
C GLY A 94 -23.23 4.42 -9.01
N ASN A 95 -22.91 4.11 -10.27
CA ASN A 95 -23.85 3.50 -11.19
C ASN A 95 -23.87 1.96 -11.03
N ASN A 96 -24.62 1.48 -10.04
CA ASN A 96 -24.75 0.05 -9.71
C ASN A 96 -25.53 -0.77 -10.75
N ASN A 97 -26.17 -0.13 -11.74
CA ASN A 97 -26.89 -0.79 -12.83
C ASN A 97 -26.06 -0.84 -14.13
N THR A 98 -24.74 -0.91 -14.01
CA THR A 98 -23.83 -1.00 -15.15
C THR A 98 -23.71 -2.44 -15.64
N ASN A 99 -23.90 -2.64 -16.94
CA ASN A 99 -23.57 -3.92 -17.57
C ASN A 99 -22.05 -4.14 -17.53
N LYS A 100 -21.59 -5.40 -17.52
CA LYS A 100 -20.14 -5.72 -17.48
C LYS A 100 -19.35 -5.01 -18.60
N SER A 101 -19.94 -4.85 -19.79
CA SER A 101 -19.32 -4.14 -20.93
C SER A 101 -19.09 -2.64 -20.69
N GLN A 102 -19.70 -2.07 -19.66
CA GLN A 102 -19.57 -0.66 -19.26
C GLN A 102 -18.57 -0.47 -18.11
N LEU A 103 -18.16 -1.55 -17.44
CA LEU A 103 -17.16 -1.51 -16.39
C LEU A 103 -15.78 -1.15 -16.96
N LYS A 104 -15.02 -0.38 -16.18
CA LYS A 104 -13.73 0.18 -16.61
C LYS A 104 -12.57 -0.66 -16.08
N PRO A 105 -11.47 -0.80 -16.85
CA PRO A 105 -10.25 -1.42 -16.35
C PRO A 105 -9.66 -0.59 -15.21
N VAL A 106 -8.95 -1.25 -14.30
CA VAL A 106 -8.47 -0.65 -13.05
C VAL A 106 -6.95 -0.63 -13.04
N MET A 107 -6.36 0.55 -12.84
CA MET A 107 -4.93 0.76 -12.65
C MET A 107 -4.66 0.92 -11.16
N PHE A 108 -4.01 -0.07 -10.54
CA PHE A 108 -3.63 -0.06 -9.13
C PHE A 108 -2.16 0.34 -8.96
N TRP A 109 -1.93 1.60 -8.63
CA TRP A 109 -0.62 2.22 -8.49
C TRP A 109 0.01 1.97 -7.12
N ILE A 110 1.24 1.45 -7.14
CA ILE A 110 2.11 1.29 -5.99
C ILE A 110 3.27 2.25 -6.13
N HIS A 111 3.40 3.20 -5.20
CA HIS A 111 4.42 4.24 -5.30
C HIS A 111 5.83 3.72 -5.00
N GLY A 112 6.83 4.36 -5.61
CA GLY A 112 8.25 4.12 -5.33
C GLY A 112 8.78 4.86 -4.11
N GLY A 113 10.11 4.89 -3.98
CA GLY A 113 10.83 5.56 -2.90
C GLY A 113 11.70 4.66 -2.02
N ALA A 114 12.39 3.69 -2.64
CA ALA A 114 13.30 2.73 -1.99
C ALA A 114 12.68 1.94 -0.82
N LEU A 115 11.35 1.84 -0.78
CA LEU A 115 10.55 1.32 0.35
C LEU A 115 10.74 2.11 1.67
N LEU A 116 11.32 3.33 1.61
CA LEU A 116 11.66 4.19 2.75
C LEU A 116 10.83 5.48 2.78
N TYR A 117 10.40 5.96 1.62
CA TYR A 117 9.63 7.19 1.47
C TYR A 117 8.65 7.08 0.29
N GLY A 118 7.85 8.11 0.08
CA GLY A 118 6.79 8.15 -0.93
C GLY A 118 5.40 8.16 -0.31
N SER A 119 4.40 8.53 -1.12
CA SER A 119 3.01 8.64 -0.68
C SER A 119 2.08 8.78 -1.88
N ILE A 120 0.82 8.37 -1.70
CA ILE A 120 -0.26 8.60 -2.68
C ILE A 120 -0.51 10.09 -2.95
N ASN A 121 -0.14 10.98 -2.03
CA ASN A 121 -0.28 12.43 -2.21
C ASN A 121 0.62 13.01 -3.33
N MET A 122 1.57 12.23 -3.83
CA MET A 122 2.44 12.62 -4.95
C MET A 122 1.77 12.44 -6.31
N TYR A 123 0.62 11.75 -6.36
CA TYR A 123 -0.01 11.30 -7.59
C TYR A 123 -1.44 11.84 -7.68
N ASN A 124 -1.78 12.38 -8.84
CA ASN A 124 -3.15 12.76 -9.17
C ASN A 124 -3.63 11.90 -10.35
N GLY A 125 -4.52 10.95 -10.06
CA GLY A 125 -5.10 10.06 -11.07
C GLY A 125 -6.15 10.71 -11.96
N SER A 126 -6.54 11.96 -11.72
CA SER A 126 -7.68 12.59 -12.40
C SER A 126 -7.50 12.68 -13.91
N PHE A 127 -6.28 12.93 -14.39
CA PHE A 127 -5.97 12.94 -15.82
C PHE A 127 -6.12 11.54 -16.45
N LEU A 128 -5.67 10.49 -15.77
CA LEU A 128 -5.81 9.13 -16.29
C LEU A 128 -7.29 8.73 -16.33
N ALA A 129 -8.07 9.11 -15.32
CA ALA A 129 -9.50 8.83 -15.27
C ALA A 129 -10.29 9.43 -16.45
N THR A 130 -9.80 10.49 -17.11
CA THR A 130 -10.44 11.03 -18.32
C THR A 130 -10.31 10.09 -19.53
N HIS A 131 -9.49 9.04 -19.45
CA HIS A 131 -9.23 8.06 -20.51
C HIS A 131 -9.95 6.72 -20.23
N ASP A 132 -11.11 6.76 -19.57
CA ASP A 132 -11.96 5.58 -19.34
C ASP A 132 -11.30 4.45 -18.53
N VAL A 133 -10.41 4.81 -17.60
CA VAL A 133 -9.80 3.88 -16.64
C VAL A 133 -10.07 4.34 -15.22
N ILE A 134 -10.10 3.41 -14.27
CA ILE A 134 -10.09 3.77 -12.85
C ILE A 134 -8.66 3.76 -12.36
N PHE A 135 -8.21 4.85 -11.75
CA PHE A 135 -6.91 4.93 -11.12
C PHE A 135 -7.04 4.84 -9.61
N VAL A 136 -6.35 3.89 -9.01
CA VAL A 136 -6.29 3.70 -7.56
C VAL A 136 -4.84 3.83 -7.11
N ALA A 137 -4.59 4.57 -6.04
CA ALA A 137 -3.27 4.64 -5.42
C ALA A 137 -3.39 4.36 -3.92
N ALA A 138 -2.56 3.47 -3.38
CA ALA A 138 -2.58 3.08 -1.97
C ALA A 138 -1.26 3.41 -1.26
N ASN A 139 -1.37 3.95 -0.05
CA ASN A 139 -0.22 4.05 0.87
C ASN A 139 0.06 2.66 1.44
N TYR A 140 1.30 2.42 1.84
CA TYR A 140 1.74 1.22 2.56
C TYR A 140 2.85 1.60 3.54
N ARG A 141 3.05 0.83 4.62
CA ARG A 141 4.11 1.13 5.61
C ARG A 141 5.49 1.05 4.98
N LEU A 142 6.38 1.94 5.44
CA LEU A 142 7.71 2.16 4.89
C LEU A 142 8.80 1.89 5.94
N GLY A 143 10.03 1.67 5.49
CA GLY A 143 11.20 1.46 6.33
C GLY A 143 11.03 0.34 7.34
N GLN A 144 11.58 0.48 8.54
CA GLN A 144 11.46 -0.56 9.57
C GLN A 144 10.00 -0.82 9.97
N LEU A 145 9.15 0.20 10.00
CA LEU A 145 7.74 0.03 10.35
C LEU A 145 7.00 -0.86 9.33
N GLY A 146 7.47 -0.91 8.08
CA GLY A 146 6.93 -1.76 7.02
C GLY A 146 7.70 -3.07 6.79
N PHE A 147 8.96 -3.18 7.18
CA PHE A 147 9.83 -4.26 6.70
C PHE A 147 10.74 -4.90 7.76
N LEU A 148 10.61 -4.54 9.05
CA LEU A 148 11.35 -5.18 10.13
C LEU A 148 10.94 -6.65 10.29
N TYR A 149 11.95 -7.53 10.37
CA TYR A 149 11.79 -8.96 10.63
C TYR A 149 12.25 -9.29 12.05
N GLY A 150 11.32 -9.70 12.91
CA GLY A 150 11.60 -10.05 14.31
C GLY A 150 11.53 -11.54 14.62
N ASP A 151 11.44 -12.41 13.61
CA ASP A 151 11.27 -13.86 13.77
C ASP A 151 10.07 -14.24 14.67
N ARG A 152 9.01 -13.43 14.60
CA ARG A 152 7.78 -13.57 15.39
C ARG A 152 6.57 -13.33 14.50
N GLU A 153 5.43 -13.91 14.86
CA GLU A 153 4.18 -13.74 14.12
C GLU A 153 3.74 -12.26 14.06
N ASP A 154 4.02 -11.50 15.13
CA ASP A 154 3.72 -10.08 15.24
C ASP A 154 4.84 -9.16 14.71
N ALA A 155 5.84 -9.74 14.02
CA ALA A 155 6.87 -9.05 13.25
C ALA A 155 7.48 -9.97 12.14
N PRO A 156 6.70 -10.41 11.15
CA PRO A 156 7.14 -11.43 10.19
C PRO A 156 8.02 -10.88 9.04
N GLY A 157 8.29 -9.57 9.03
CA GLY A 157 8.88 -8.88 7.88
C GLY A 157 7.87 -8.64 6.76
N ASN A 158 8.27 -7.81 5.79
CA ASN A 158 7.48 -7.50 4.59
C ASN A 158 6.07 -6.94 4.83
N VAL A 159 5.71 -6.46 6.02
CA VAL A 159 4.32 -6.02 6.30
C VAL A 159 3.85 -4.87 5.40
N GLY A 160 4.74 -4.07 4.83
CA GLY A 160 4.42 -3.12 3.76
C GLY A 160 3.93 -3.78 2.47
N PHE A 161 4.40 -4.98 2.13
CA PHE A 161 3.82 -5.78 1.03
C PHE A 161 2.48 -6.40 1.41
N TYR A 162 2.30 -6.78 2.68
CA TYR A 162 0.98 -7.22 3.15
C TYR A 162 -0.04 -6.07 3.16
N ASP A 163 0.39 -4.83 3.42
CA ASP A 163 -0.45 -3.63 3.30
C ASP A 163 -0.93 -3.45 1.85
N GLN A 164 -0.01 -3.54 0.88
CA GLN A 164 -0.34 -3.48 -0.55
C GLN A 164 -1.28 -4.62 -0.96
N LEU A 165 -1.06 -5.83 -0.45
CA LEU A 165 -1.93 -6.99 -0.69
C LEU A 165 -3.35 -6.76 -0.14
N LEU A 166 -3.47 -6.24 1.08
CA LEU A 166 -4.77 -5.96 1.67
C LEU A 166 -5.49 -4.84 0.92
N ALA A 167 -4.79 -3.77 0.52
CA ALA A 167 -5.35 -2.73 -0.33
C ALA A 167 -5.83 -3.29 -1.68
N LEU A 168 -5.07 -4.18 -2.31
CA LEU A 168 -5.46 -4.82 -3.56
C LEU A 168 -6.70 -5.72 -3.39
N LYS A 169 -6.79 -6.46 -2.28
CA LYS A 169 -7.99 -7.24 -1.93
C LYS A 169 -9.20 -6.34 -1.72
N TRP A 170 -9.04 -5.24 -0.99
CA TRP A 170 -10.08 -4.25 -0.78
C TRP A 170 -10.57 -3.69 -2.12
N VAL A 171 -9.66 -3.34 -3.02
CA VAL A 171 -10.00 -2.86 -4.37
C VAL A 171 -10.77 -3.94 -5.14
N ARG A 172 -10.27 -5.18 -5.17
CA ARG A 172 -10.95 -6.28 -5.88
C ARG A 172 -12.37 -6.53 -5.36
N GLU A 173 -12.62 -6.29 -4.08
CA GLU A 173 -13.94 -6.46 -3.45
C GLU A 173 -14.88 -5.27 -3.72
N ASN A 174 -14.35 -4.05 -3.81
CA ASN A 174 -15.16 -2.82 -3.81
C ASN A 174 -15.20 -2.07 -5.14
N ILE A 175 -14.28 -2.32 -6.07
CA ILE A 175 -14.09 -1.46 -7.25
C ILE A 175 -15.30 -1.44 -8.19
N HIS A 176 -16.15 -2.48 -8.16
CA HIS A 176 -17.41 -2.50 -8.89
C HIS A 176 -18.32 -1.33 -8.50
N SER A 177 -18.40 -0.97 -7.21
CA SER A 177 -19.19 0.18 -6.74
C SER A 177 -18.69 1.53 -7.29
N PHE A 178 -17.45 1.56 -7.79
CA PHE A 178 -16.82 2.72 -8.44
C PHE A 178 -16.83 2.62 -9.97
N GLY A 179 -17.54 1.64 -10.55
CA GLY A 179 -17.65 1.40 -11.99
C GLY A 179 -16.52 0.56 -12.59
N GLY A 180 -15.73 -0.14 -11.77
CA GLY A 180 -14.56 -0.90 -12.20
C GLY A 180 -14.81 -2.39 -12.38
N ASP A 181 -14.12 -3.00 -13.34
CA ASP A 181 -14.10 -4.46 -13.49
C ASP A 181 -13.01 -5.05 -12.59
N ARG A 182 -13.44 -5.83 -11.58
CA ARG A 182 -12.54 -6.52 -10.65
C ARG A 182 -11.63 -7.55 -11.33
N ASP A 183 -11.98 -8.01 -12.53
CA ASP A 183 -11.19 -8.99 -13.29
C ASP A 183 -10.21 -8.33 -14.28
N GLU A 184 -10.29 -7.01 -14.48
CA GLU A 184 -9.40 -6.23 -15.35
C GLU A 184 -8.50 -5.27 -14.55
N ILE A 185 -7.99 -5.74 -13.41
CA ILE A 185 -7.01 -5.02 -12.59
C ILE A 185 -5.61 -5.16 -13.17
N THR A 186 -4.93 -4.04 -13.40
CA THR A 186 -3.51 -3.93 -13.73
C THR A 186 -2.77 -3.30 -12.55
N ILE A 187 -1.84 -4.04 -11.94
CA ILE A 187 -0.94 -3.46 -10.93
C ILE A 187 0.22 -2.75 -11.63
N LEU A 188 0.67 -1.62 -11.10
CA LEU A 188 1.75 -0.86 -11.70
C LEU A 188 2.52 -0.05 -10.67
N GLY A 189 3.80 0.20 -10.95
CA GLY A 189 4.66 0.96 -10.05
C GLY A 189 5.98 1.34 -10.69
N GLU A 190 6.62 2.33 -10.08
CA GLU A 190 7.93 2.85 -10.49
C GLU A 190 8.97 2.67 -9.39
N SER A 191 10.22 2.38 -9.76
CA SER A 191 11.33 2.17 -8.83
C SER A 191 10.97 1.09 -7.79
N ALA A 192 10.94 1.42 -6.49
CA ALA A 192 10.52 0.49 -5.43
C ALA A 192 9.04 0.05 -5.53
N GLY A 193 8.20 0.82 -6.21
CA GLY A 193 6.86 0.40 -6.60
C GLY A 193 6.90 -0.70 -7.64
N SER A 194 7.86 -0.64 -8.58
CA SER A 194 8.12 -1.72 -9.53
C SER A 194 8.69 -2.97 -8.84
N TRP A 195 9.49 -2.81 -7.78
CA TRP A 195 9.89 -3.94 -6.93
C TRP A 195 8.68 -4.59 -6.28
N SER A 196 7.77 -3.78 -5.73
CA SER A 196 6.52 -4.24 -5.14
C SER A 196 5.65 -5.01 -6.16
N VAL A 197 5.51 -4.49 -7.39
CA VAL A 197 4.81 -5.18 -8.49
C VAL A 197 5.44 -6.55 -8.76
N SER A 198 6.76 -6.63 -8.87
CA SER A 198 7.44 -7.92 -9.06
C SER A 198 7.31 -8.85 -7.87
N ALA A 199 7.26 -8.33 -6.64
CA ALA A 199 7.00 -9.15 -5.45
C ALA A 199 5.58 -9.74 -5.47
N HIS A 200 4.58 -8.97 -5.92
CA HIS A 200 3.21 -9.45 -6.10
C HIS A 200 3.07 -10.49 -7.21
N ILE A 201 3.79 -10.35 -8.32
CA ILE A 201 3.84 -11.38 -9.38
C ILE A 201 4.31 -12.73 -8.80
N LEU A 202 5.37 -12.71 -7.99
CA LEU A 202 5.97 -13.91 -7.43
C LEU A 202 5.23 -14.47 -6.20
N SER A 203 4.36 -13.66 -5.57
CA SER A 203 3.72 -14.04 -4.32
C SER A 203 2.50 -14.94 -4.56
N PRO A 204 2.43 -16.14 -3.97
CA PRO A 204 1.25 -17.00 -4.07
C PRO A 204 0.00 -16.33 -3.48
N LEU A 205 0.18 -15.42 -2.51
CA LEU A 205 -0.90 -14.70 -1.84
C LEU A 205 -1.61 -13.70 -2.75
N SER A 206 -0.93 -13.28 -3.83
CA SER A 206 -1.46 -12.30 -4.79
C SER A 206 -2.05 -12.96 -6.04
N LYS A 207 -1.92 -14.29 -6.17
CA LYS A 207 -2.38 -15.04 -7.34
C LYS A 207 -3.88 -14.85 -7.57
N GLY A 208 -4.23 -14.47 -8.80
CA GLY A 208 -5.62 -14.24 -9.20
C GLY A 208 -6.23 -12.92 -8.72
N LEU A 209 -5.47 -12.04 -8.06
CA LEU A 209 -5.97 -10.73 -7.64
C LEU A 209 -5.90 -9.67 -8.74
N PHE A 210 -4.98 -9.82 -9.70
CA PHE A 210 -4.78 -8.91 -10.83
C PHE A 210 -4.56 -9.69 -12.13
N LYS A 211 -4.77 -9.02 -13.26
CA LYS A 211 -4.69 -9.58 -14.61
C LYS A 211 -3.39 -9.24 -15.33
N ARG A 212 -2.87 -8.02 -15.11
CA ARG A 212 -1.68 -7.50 -15.80
C ARG A 212 -0.78 -6.74 -14.83
N ALA A 213 0.48 -6.54 -15.22
CA ALA A 213 1.48 -5.81 -14.46
C ALA A 213 2.28 -4.86 -15.35
N ILE A 214 2.58 -3.65 -14.85
CA ILE A 214 3.49 -2.69 -15.50
C ILE A 214 4.62 -2.35 -14.52
N MET A 215 5.85 -2.61 -14.93
CA MET A 215 7.05 -2.46 -14.09
C MET A 215 7.96 -1.38 -14.66
N GLN A 216 7.98 -0.20 -14.03
CA GLN A 216 8.76 0.95 -14.51
C GLN A 216 10.08 1.05 -13.72
N SER A 217 11.20 0.82 -14.40
CA SER A 217 12.55 1.06 -13.87
C SER A 217 12.88 0.31 -12.56
N GLY A 218 12.42 -0.93 -12.39
CA GLY A 218 12.82 -1.75 -11.25
C GLY A 218 12.25 -3.17 -11.25
N SER A 219 12.91 -4.09 -10.54
CA SER A 219 12.38 -5.41 -10.17
C SER A 219 13.01 -5.86 -8.85
N VAL A 220 12.51 -6.92 -8.20
CA VAL A 220 13.15 -7.55 -7.04
C VAL A 220 14.51 -8.19 -7.34
N MET A 221 14.98 -8.12 -8.59
CA MET A 221 16.31 -8.54 -9.07
C MET A 221 17.17 -7.36 -9.52
N PHE A 222 17.01 -6.17 -8.91
CA PHE A 222 17.61 -4.92 -9.40
C PHE A 222 19.16 -4.86 -9.36
N GLY A 223 19.85 -5.85 -8.80
CA GLY A 223 21.31 -5.96 -8.84
C GLY A 223 21.88 -6.69 -7.63
N LYS A 224 23.17 -7.07 -7.74
CA LYS A 224 23.89 -7.80 -6.70
C LYS A 224 23.89 -7.02 -5.38
N GLY A 225 23.35 -7.63 -4.33
CA GLY A 225 23.27 -7.05 -2.98
C GLY A 225 21.98 -6.26 -2.70
N MET A 226 21.07 -6.20 -3.68
CA MET A 226 19.77 -5.54 -3.57
C MET A 226 18.59 -6.52 -3.62
N GLU A 227 18.88 -7.82 -3.59
CA GLU A 227 17.88 -8.88 -3.53
C GLU A 227 17.27 -9.03 -2.13
N ALA A 228 16.15 -9.76 -2.06
CA ALA A 228 15.56 -10.14 -0.79
C ALA A 228 16.57 -10.91 0.08
N ILE A 229 16.67 -10.52 1.35
CA ILE A 229 17.64 -11.07 2.29
C ILE A 229 17.10 -12.31 3.02
N THR A 230 18.01 -13.11 3.59
CA THR A 230 17.65 -14.24 4.45
C THR A 230 17.06 -13.76 5.78
N LYS A 231 16.26 -14.62 6.42
CA LYS A 231 15.73 -14.39 7.77
C LYS A 231 16.83 -14.05 8.79
N SER A 232 17.96 -14.77 8.74
CA SER A 232 19.11 -14.52 9.62
C SER A 232 19.69 -13.11 9.46
N LYS A 233 19.88 -12.65 8.22
CA LYS A 233 20.39 -11.29 7.95
C LYS A 233 19.36 -10.23 8.33
N ALA A 234 18.07 -10.48 8.09
CA ALA A 234 16.99 -9.58 8.48
C ALA A 234 16.90 -9.44 10.01
N LEU A 235 17.07 -10.52 10.76
CA LEU A 235 17.09 -10.51 12.23
C LEU A 235 18.28 -9.73 12.78
N VAL A 236 19.47 -9.86 12.16
CA VAL A 236 20.64 -9.01 12.52
C VAL A 236 20.34 -7.53 12.33
N MET A 237 19.66 -7.17 11.24
CA MET A 237 19.24 -5.77 11.01
C MET A 237 18.22 -5.30 12.06
N ALA A 238 17.25 -6.13 12.42
CA ALA A 238 16.28 -5.81 13.47
C ALA A 238 16.95 -5.62 14.84
N ASN A 239 17.92 -6.48 15.20
CA ASN A 239 18.70 -6.34 16.42
C ASN A 239 19.54 -5.05 16.42
N ASN A 240 20.10 -4.65 15.28
CA ASN A 240 20.79 -3.37 15.16
C ASN A 240 19.85 -2.18 15.36
N THR A 241 18.62 -2.25 14.85
CA THR A 241 17.57 -1.26 15.13
C THR A 241 17.22 -1.24 16.61
N ALA A 242 17.02 -2.41 17.24
CA ALA A 242 16.76 -2.51 18.68
C ALA A 242 17.89 -1.87 19.50
N LYS A 243 19.16 -2.12 19.13
CA LYS A 243 20.32 -1.49 19.78
C LYS A 243 20.33 0.03 19.65
N HIS A 244 20.07 0.57 18.45
CA HIS A 244 20.07 2.03 18.23
C HIS A 244 18.93 2.74 18.95
N LEU A 245 17.82 2.05 19.17
CA LEU A 245 16.64 2.57 19.87
C LEU A 245 16.60 2.17 21.36
N ASN A 246 17.74 1.75 21.92
CA ASN A 246 17.89 1.38 23.33
C ASN A 246 16.93 0.27 23.82
N CYS A 247 16.58 -0.65 22.92
CA CYS A 247 15.71 -1.79 23.19
C CYS A 247 16.44 -3.14 23.25
N SER A 248 17.74 -3.20 22.94
CA SER A 248 18.49 -4.46 22.90
C SER A 248 18.66 -5.15 24.25
N GLU A 249 18.60 -4.40 25.35
CA GLU A 249 18.72 -4.94 26.72
C GLU A 249 17.36 -5.31 27.34
N SER A 250 16.25 -5.03 26.64
CA SER A 250 14.92 -5.41 27.10
C SER A 250 14.69 -6.91 26.94
N GLU A 251 14.10 -7.55 27.95
CA GLU A 251 13.65 -8.96 27.87
C GLU A 251 12.75 -9.21 26.65
N ASP A 252 11.91 -8.23 26.31
CA ASP A 252 11.13 -8.21 25.07
C ASP A 252 11.48 -6.98 24.23
N TRP A 253 12.59 -7.09 23.51
CA TRP A 253 13.09 -6.05 22.60
C TRP A 253 12.04 -5.59 21.58
N LEU A 254 11.14 -6.48 21.12
CA LEU A 254 10.10 -6.12 20.16
C LEU A 254 9.00 -5.29 20.83
N LYS A 255 8.58 -5.68 22.04
CA LYS A 255 7.64 -4.88 22.85
C LYS A 255 8.21 -3.50 23.15
N CYS A 256 9.51 -3.41 23.46
CA CYS A 256 10.19 -2.12 23.61
C CYS A 256 10.10 -1.28 22.33
N LEU A 257 10.42 -1.85 21.16
CA LEU A 257 10.31 -1.15 19.87
C LEU A 257 8.87 -0.71 19.54
N LYS A 258 7.85 -1.47 19.96
CA LYS A 258 6.44 -1.06 19.82
C LYS A 258 6.09 0.18 20.65
N GLY A 259 6.85 0.47 21.72
CA GLY A 259 6.69 1.66 22.55
C GLY A 259 7.49 2.90 22.11
N VAL A 260 8.44 2.74 21.18
CA VAL A 260 9.28 3.86 20.68
C VAL A 260 8.43 4.85 19.86
N ASP A 261 8.74 6.15 19.89
CA ASP A 261 8.11 7.10 18.96
C ASP A 261 8.42 6.69 17.51
N ALA A 262 7.39 6.55 16.69
CA ALA A 262 7.51 6.14 15.30
C ALA A 262 8.47 7.06 14.50
N LEU A 263 8.56 8.34 14.87
CA LEU A 263 9.44 9.32 14.21
C LEU A 263 10.93 9.05 14.43
N GLU A 264 11.31 8.17 15.35
CA GLU A 264 12.71 7.79 15.55
C GLU A 264 13.19 6.77 14.50
N PHE A 265 12.32 5.89 14.00
CA PHE A 265 12.71 4.85 13.03
C PHE A 265 13.31 5.43 11.74
N PRO A 266 12.73 6.48 11.12
CA PRO A 266 13.28 7.07 9.92
C PRO A 266 14.66 7.72 10.08
N LYS A 267 15.05 8.10 11.31
CA LYS A 267 16.36 8.72 11.58
C LYS A 267 17.51 7.72 11.46
N PHE A 268 17.22 6.43 11.61
CA PHE A 268 18.19 5.35 11.50
C PHE A 268 17.71 4.32 10.48
N GLN A 269 17.87 4.61 9.19
CA GLN A 269 17.50 3.71 8.10
C GLN A 269 18.68 3.40 7.17
N PRO A 270 18.71 2.21 6.55
CA PRO A 270 19.62 1.96 5.44
C PRO A 270 19.28 2.88 4.27
N LYS A 271 20.20 3.03 3.31
CA LYS A 271 19.95 3.80 2.08
C LYS A 271 18.81 3.20 1.23
N VAL A 272 18.61 1.90 1.34
CA VAL A 272 17.50 1.16 0.72
C VAL A 272 17.01 0.10 1.69
N MET A 273 15.70 -0.06 1.82
CA MET A 273 15.13 -1.16 2.58
C MET A 273 15.04 -2.41 1.71
N LEU A 274 15.54 -3.54 2.21
CA LEU A 274 15.51 -4.81 1.50
C LEU A 274 14.39 -5.70 2.10
N PRO A 275 13.56 -6.34 1.26
CA PRO A 275 12.58 -7.30 1.72
C PRO A 275 13.26 -8.59 2.21
N VAL A 276 12.53 -9.41 2.96
CA VAL A 276 13.01 -10.70 3.47
C VAL A 276 12.32 -11.86 2.74
N ILE A 277 13.01 -12.99 2.57
CA ILE A 277 12.37 -14.26 2.15
C ILE A 277 11.66 -14.85 3.38
N ASP A 278 10.44 -14.38 3.64
CA ASP A 278 9.65 -14.69 4.84
C ASP A 278 9.05 -16.11 4.84
N LYS A 279 9.02 -16.79 3.68
CA LYS A 279 8.36 -18.09 3.46
C LYS A 279 6.83 -18.04 3.45
N SER A 280 6.25 -16.85 3.30
CA SER A 280 4.81 -16.66 3.18
C SER A 280 4.50 -15.76 1.98
N PHE A 281 4.81 -14.46 2.07
CA PHE A 281 4.66 -13.56 0.93
C PHE A 281 5.71 -13.84 -0.15
N ALA A 282 6.97 -14.04 0.28
CA ALA A 282 8.11 -14.38 -0.57
C ALA A 282 8.62 -15.80 -0.21
N LEU A 283 8.19 -16.80 -0.98
CA LEU A 283 8.52 -18.22 -0.73
C LEU A 283 10.00 -18.55 -0.95
N ILE A 284 10.57 -18.03 -2.04
CA ILE A 284 11.93 -18.29 -2.50
C ILE A 284 12.54 -16.99 -3.03
N SER A 285 13.84 -17.01 -3.31
CA SER A 285 14.46 -15.86 -3.98
C SER A 285 13.84 -15.65 -5.35
N ALA A 286 13.77 -14.40 -5.79
CA ALA A 286 13.24 -14.06 -7.12
C ALA A 286 13.95 -14.84 -8.23
N GLN A 287 15.27 -14.96 -8.16
CA GLN A 287 16.05 -15.77 -9.09
C GLN A 287 15.54 -17.22 -9.19
N LYS A 288 15.36 -17.90 -8.05
CA LYS A 288 14.85 -19.29 -8.04
C LYS A 288 13.43 -19.37 -8.58
N ALA A 289 12.58 -18.38 -8.29
CA ALA A 289 11.21 -18.35 -8.82
C ALA A 289 11.19 -18.22 -10.35
N PHE A 290 12.05 -17.37 -10.92
CA PHE A 290 12.17 -17.27 -12.38
C PHE A 290 12.76 -18.55 -13.01
N GLU A 291 13.83 -19.09 -12.43
CA GLU A 291 14.46 -20.35 -12.91
C GLU A 291 13.47 -21.52 -12.89
N SER A 292 12.60 -21.58 -11.88
CA SER A 292 11.58 -22.63 -11.72
C SER A 292 10.21 -22.30 -12.33
N LYS A 293 10.07 -21.14 -12.99
CA LYS A 293 8.80 -20.66 -13.59
C LYS A 293 7.63 -20.58 -12.59
N GLN A 294 7.91 -20.16 -11.37
CA GLN A 294 6.92 -19.92 -10.31
C GLN A 294 6.54 -18.43 -10.23
N PHE A 295 5.79 -17.95 -11.24
CA PHE A 295 5.29 -16.57 -11.34
C PHE A 295 3.97 -16.49 -12.12
#